data_AF-A0AAU6AW06-F1
#
_entry.id   AF-A0AAU6AW06-F1
#
_cell.length_a   1.000
_cell.length_b   1.000
_cell.length_c   1.000
_cell.angle_alpha   90.00
_cell.angle_beta   90.00
_cell.angle_gamma   90.00
#
_symmetry.space_group_name_H-M   'P 1'
#
loop_
_entity.id
_entity.type
_entity.pdbx_description
1 polymer ?
#
loop_
_entity_poly.entity_id
_entity_poly.type
_entity_poly.pdbx_seq_one_letter_code
_entity_poly.pdbx_strand_id
1 'polypeptide(L)'
;MTNSVTEEPATAGTWDPRAIARAGDAPSLPGARRAAHPPLRDDPVPAEPATFLHRLSTMASMREWEQQSTPMLIHEAILAGASPCAAARSARVTTAEAHVRWSLWAFRRLGPFFAGEATSMSVQQYLRVHTAFAEILADELVFGEASYPKE
;
A
#
# COMPACT_ATOMS: atom_id res chain seq x y z
N MET A 1 23.43 -32.52 38.91
CA MET A 1 23.53 -31.07 39.18
C MET A 1 22.68 -30.37 38.15
N THR A 2 21.52 -29.93 38.60
CA THR A 2 20.44 -29.25 37.88
C THR A 2 20.81 -27.78 37.67
N ASN A 3 20.58 -27.24 36.48
CA ASN A 3 20.24 -25.83 36.33
C ASN A 3 19.09 -25.70 35.33
N SER A 4 18.01 -25.17 35.85
CA SER A 4 16.66 -25.19 35.32
C SER A 4 16.49 -24.15 34.21
N VAL A 5 15.85 -24.58 33.13
CA VAL A 5 15.11 -23.72 32.21
C VAL A 5 13.88 -23.20 32.95
N THR A 6 13.76 -21.88 33.11
CA THR A 6 12.49 -21.21 33.37
C THR A 6 12.59 -19.76 32.87
N GLU A 7 12.44 -19.57 31.56
CA GLU A 7 12.01 -18.28 31.03
C GLU A 7 10.53 -18.42 30.68
N GLU A 8 9.70 -17.78 31.50
CA GLU A 8 8.30 -17.49 31.26
C GLU A 8 8.13 -16.76 29.93
N PRO A 9 7.16 -17.13 29.09
CA PRO A 9 6.73 -16.24 28.02
C PRO A 9 6.09 -15.00 28.65
N ALA A 10 6.65 -13.82 28.37
CA ALA A 10 6.02 -12.55 28.66
C ALA A 10 4.61 -12.56 28.04
N THR A 11 3.62 -12.71 28.92
CA THR A 11 2.20 -12.76 28.57
C THR A 11 1.86 -11.49 27.82
N ALA A 12 1.49 -11.62 26.55
CA ALA A 12 0.95 -10.55 25.74
C ALA A 12 -0.15 -9.84 26.54
N GLY A 13 0.04 -8.55 26.77
CA GLY A 13 -0.90 -7.70 27.49
C GLY A 13 -2.31 -7.91 26.93
N THR A 14 -3.16 -8.52 27.74
CA THR A 14 -4.55 -8.79 27.41
C THR A 14 -5.25 -7.44 27.32
N TRP A 15 -5.52 -6.99 26.10
CA TRP A 15 -6.29 -5.76 25.88
C TRP A 15 -7.73 -6.02 26.34
N ASP A 16 -8.12 -5.48 27.51
CA ASP A 16 -9.48 -5.59 28.03
C ASP A 16 -10.32 -4.36 27.64
N PRO A 17 -11.28 -4.48 26.70
CA PRO A 17 -12.13 -3.38 26.27
C PRO A 17 -13.14 -2.91 27.35
N ARG A 18 -13.27 -3.61 28.48
CA ARG A 18 -14.18 -3.21 29.58
C ARG A 18 -13.56 -2.21 30.55
N ALA A 19 -12.24 -2.00 30.53
CA ALA A 19 -11.57 -1.02 31.38
C ALA A 19 -11.92 0.44 31.02
N ILE A 20 -12.44 0.70 29.82
CA ILE A 20 -12.79 2.05 29.33
C ILE A 20 -14.18 2.50 29.84
N ALA A 21 -15.00 1.59 30.37
CA ALA A 21 -16.41 1.88 30.69
C ALA A 21 -16.68 2.43 32.10
N ARG A 22 -15.66 2.72 32.91
CA ARG A 22 -15.83 3.38 34.23
C ARG A 22 -14.83 4.50 34.46
N ALA A 23 -14.94 5.55 33.65
CA ALA A 23 -14.51 6.89 34.00
C ALA A 23 -15.71 7.84 33.85
N GLY A 24 -16.84 7.46 34.46
CA GLY A 24 -18.03 8.27 34.59
C GLY A 24 -18.14 8.78 36.02
N ASP A 25 -17.19 9.61 36.44
CA ASP A 25 -17.36 10.51 37.58
C ASP A 25 -16.28 11.60 37.49
N ALA A 26 -16.63 12.70 36.83
CA ALA A 26 -15.92 13.96 36.90
C ALA A 26 -16.94 15.06 37.24
N PRO A 27 -16.62 15.97 38.19
CA PRO A 27 -17.58 16.86 38.81
C PRO A 27 -18.12 17.92 37.85
N SER A 28 -19.43 18.20 38.00
CA SER A 28 -20.20 19.21 37.29
C SER A 28 -19.54 20.58 37.25
N LEU A 29 -19.27 21.09 36.04
CA LEU A 29 -18.95 22.50 35.81
C LEU A 29 -20.22 23.27 35.41
N PRO A 30 -20.49 24.45 35.99
CA PRO A 30 -21.64 25.26 35.64
C PRO A 30 -21.31 26.15 34.43
N GLY A 31 -22.19 26.19 33.42
CA GLY A 31 -22.13 27.21 32.38
C GLY A 31 -22.46 26.72 30.98
N ALA A 32 -23.71 26.36 30.76
CA ALA A 32 -24.25 26.25 29.41
C ALA A 32 -24.28 27.67 28.76
N ARG A 33 -23.24 28.00 27.99
CA ARG A 33 -23.36 29.00 26.92
C ARG A 33 -23.41 28.26 25.60
N ARG A 34 -24.60 28.26 24.97
CA ARG A 34 -24.73 27.99 23.53
C ARG A 34 -23.77 28.92 22.79
N ALA A 35 -22.61 28.41 22.40
CA ALA A 35 -21.79 29.06 21.40
C ALA A 35 -22.52 28.84 20.07
N ALA A 36 -23.06 29.93 19.51
CA ALA A 36 -23.48 29.97 18.12
C ALA A 36 -22.31 29.46 17.25
N HIS A 37 -22.60 28.54 16.33
CA HIS A 37 -21.65 28.16 15.29
C HIS A 37 -21.18 29.44 14.58
N PRO A 38 -19.87 29.75 14.52
CA PRO A 38 -19.41 30.78 13.60
C PRO A 38 -19.68 30.28 12.18
N PRO A 39 -20.14 31.14 11.25
CA PRO A 39 -20.21 30.76 9.85
C PRO A 39 -18.79 30.42 9.39
N LEU A 40 -18.60 29.21 8.85
CA LEU A 40 -17.42 28.84 8.08
C LEU A 40 -17.35 29.83 6.90
N ARG A 41 -16.57 30.89 7.07
CA ARG A 41 -16.05 31.65 5.93
C ARG A 41 -14.99 30.76 5.30
N ASP A 42 -15.25 30.31 4.09
CA ASP A 42 -14.25 29.79 3.17
C ASP A 42 -13.30 30.93 2.74
N ASP A 43 -12.54 31.48 3.70
CA ASP A 43 -11.40 32.30 3.36
C ASP A 43 -10.27 31.33 2.93
N PRO A 44 -9.72 31.46 1.71
CA PRO A 44 -8.56 30.69 1.31
C PRO A 44 -7.41 31.08 2.24
N VAL A 45 -7.07 30.20 3.18
CA VAL A 45 -5.89 30.39 4.04
C VAL A 45 -4.69 30.57 3.11
N PRO A 46 -3.98 31.71 3.15
CA PRO A 46 -2.78 31.88 2.36
C PRO A 46 -1.82 30.78 2.79
N ALA A 47 -1.40 29.94 1.84
CA ALA A 47 -0.44 28.89 2.09
C ALA A 47 0.89 29.56 2.45
N GLU A 48 1.12 29.76 3.75
CA GLU A 48 2.44 30.11 4.27
C GLU A 48 3.46 29.17 3.61
N PRO A 49 4.59 29.67 3.08
CA PRO A 49 5.50 28.88 2.26
C PRO A 49 5.98 27.60 2.97
N ALA A 50 6.06 27.61 4.31
CA ALA A 50 6.35 26.43 5.13
C ALA A 50 5.25 25.35 5.03
N THR A 51 3.97 25.74 5.00
CA THR A 51 2.83 24.81 4.81
C THR A 51 2.75 24.28 3.39
N PHE A 52 3.15 25.09 2.39
CA PHE A 52 3.20 24.66 0.99
C PHE A 52 4.29 23.60 0.75
N LEU A 53 5.53 23.84 1.21
CA LEU A 53 6.62 22.87 1.10
C LEU A 53 6.32 21.57 1.86
N HIS A 54 5.73 21.68 3.06
CA HIS A 54 5.28 20.52 3.81
C HIS A 54 4.24 19.71 3.01
N ARG A 55 3.23 20.37 2.45
CA ARG A 55 2.20 19.72 1.61
C ARG A 55 2.79 19.05 0.38
N LEU A 56 3.73 19.69 -0.32
CA LEU A 56 4.44 19.10 -1.45
C LEU A 56 5.25 17.86 -1.02
N SER A 57 5.95 17.94 0.10
CA SER A 57 6.72 16.81 0.66
C SER A 57 5.79 15.64 1.00
N THR A 58 4.66 15.88 1.66
CA THR A 58 3.67 14.84 1.95
C THR A 58 3.13 14.20 0.67
N MET A 59 2.78 14.99 -0.36
CA MET A 59 2.31 14.45 -1.64
C MET A 59 3.39 13.64 -2.35
N ALA A 60 4.65 14.07 -2.29
CA ALA A 60 5.78 13.33 -2.86
C ALA A 60 5.97 11.98 -2.14
N SER A 61 5.93 11.96 -0.81
CA SER A 61 6.04 10.72 -0.02
C SER A 61 4.88 9.76 -0.28
N MET A 62 3.64 10.26 -0.41
CA MET A 62 2.49 9.41 -0.76
C MET A 62 2.66 8.80 -2.16
N ARG A 63 3.14 9.59 -3.12
CA ARG A 63 3.40 9.11 -4.48
C ARG A 63 4.51 8.06 -4.51
N GLU A 64 5.58 8.27 -3.74
CA GLU A 64 6.66 7.30 -3.62
C GLU A 64 6.15 6.00 -2.98
N TRP A 65 5.38 6.10 -1.90
CA TRP A 65 4.77 4.94 -1.26
C TRP A 65 3.86 4.16 -2.21
N GLU A 66 3.03 4.86 -3.00
CA GLU A 66 2.17 4.25 -4.02
C GLU A 66 3.01 3.50 -5.07
N GLN A 67 4.09 4.13 -5.58
CA GLN A 67 4.97 3.53 -6.57
C GLN A 67 5.69 2.27 -6.05
N GLN A 68 6.01 2.24 -4.76
CA GLN A 68 6.66 1.10 -4.12
C GLN A 68 5.68 -0.03 -3.75
N SER A 69 4.45 0.34 -3.35
CA SER A 69 3.44 -0.61 -2.86
C SER A 69 2.63 -1.25 -3.99
N THR A 70 2.39 -0.52 -5.08
CA THR A 70 1.58 -0.99 -6.21
C THR A 70 2.11 -2.28 -6.84
N PRO A 71 3.42 -2.42 -7.15
CA PRO A 71 3.97 -3.66 -7.68
C PRO A 71 3.78 -4.87 -6.76
N MET A 72 3.88 -4.66 -5.45
CA MET A 72 3.65 -5.72 -4.45
C MET A 72 2.20 -6.17 -4.43
N LEU A 73 1.25 -5.23 -4.46
CA LEU A 73 -0.18 -5.56 -4.48
C LEU A 73 -0.58 -6.29 -5.77
N ILE A 74 -0.02 -5.88 -6.91
CA ILE A 74 -0.21 -6.57 -8.19
C ILE A 74 0.34 -8.00 -8.12
N HIS A 75 1.53 -8.19 -7.53
CA HIS A 75 2.12 -9.50 -7.34
C HIS A 75 1.23 -10.43 -6.52
N GLU A 76 0.79 -9.98 -5.34
CA GLU A 76 -0.08 -10.77 -4.45
C GLU A 76 -1.43 -11.06 -5.10
N ALA A 77 -2.03 -10.09 -5.81
CA ALA A 77 -3.28 -10.29 -6.51
C ALA A 77 -3.17 -11.38 -7.59
N ILE A 78 -2.10 -11.36 -8.38
CA ILE A 78 -1.89 -12.37 -9.44
C ILE A 78 -1.59 -13.74 -8.82
N LEU A 79 -0.81 -13.81 -7.73
CA LEU A 79 -0.60 -15.06 -7.00
C LEU A 79 -1.90 -15.62 -6.38
N ALA A 80 -2.81 -14.74 -5.96
CA ALA A 80 -4.14 -15.08 -5.49
C ALA A 80 -5.13 -15.46 -6.63
N GLY A 81 -4.69 -15.37 -7.90
CA GLY A 81 -5.47 -15.79 -9.07
C GLY A 81 -6.22 -14.66 -9.79
N ALA A 82 -5.98 -13.39 -9.45
CA ALA A 82 -6.50 -12.28 -10.24
C ALA A 82 -5.85 -12.23 -11.62
N SER A 83 -6.60 -11.84 -12.65
CA SER A 83 -6.01 -11.61 -13.97
C SER A 83 -5.12 -10.36 -13.95
N PRO A 84 -3.99 -10.34 -14.68
CA PRO A 84 -3.12 -9.17 -14.77
C PRO A 84 -3.84 -7.90 -15.21
N CYS A 85 -4.82 -8.00 -16.12
CA CYS A 85 -5.68 -6.87 -16.51
C CYS A 85 -6.50 -6.32 -15.34
N ALA A 86 -7.08 -7.19 -14.50
CA ALA A 86 -7.86 -6.75 -13.34
C ALA A 86 -6.97 -6.08 -12.29
N ALA A 87 -5.78 -6.64 -12.06
CA ALA A 87 -4.78 -6.07 -11.16
C ALA A 87 -4.31 -4.69 -11.66
N ALA A 88 -3.93 -4.56 -12.93
CA ALA A 88 -3.53 -3.29 -13.55
C ALA A 88 -4.65 -2.23 -13.47
N ARG A 89 -5.90 -2.63 -13.74
CA ARG A 89 -7.06 -1.75 -13.65
C ARG A 89 -7.30 -1.23 -12.23
N SER A 90 -7.13 -2.07 -11.20
CA SER A 90 -7.24 -1.64 -9.81
C SER A 90 -6.17 -0.62 -9.42
N ALA A 91 -4.99 -0.71 -10.05
CA ALA A 91 -3.89 0.23 -9.91
C ALA A 91 -3.97 1.44 -10.86
N ARG A 92 -5.06 1.56 -11.66
CA ARG A 92 -5.28 2.64 -12.64
C ARG A 92 -4.13 2.82 -13.63
N VAL A 93 -3.46 1.74 -14.01
CA VAL A 93 -2.40 1.69 -15.02
C VAL A 93 -2.74 0.71 -16.12
N THR A 94 -2.06 0.80 -17.26
CA THR A 94 -2.19 -0.18 -18.33
C THR A 94 -1.54 -1.51 -17.94
N THR A 95 -1.94 -2.61 -18.58
CA THR A 95 -1.35 -3.95 -18.34
C THR A 95 0.16 -3.93 -18.62
N ALA A 96 0.59 -3.31 -19.72
CA ALA A 96 2.00 -3.17 -20.07
C ALA A 96 2.79 -2.35 -19.04
N GLU A 97 2.22 -1.23 -18.57
CA GLU A 97 2.86 -0.42 -17.53
C GLU A 97 2.95 -1.16 -16.18
N ALA A 98 1.89 -1.88 -15.82
CA ALA A 98 1.89 -2.76 -14.64
C ALA A 98 3.00 -3.81 -14.72
N HIS A 99 3.19 -4.46 -15.88
CA HIS A 99 4.25 -5.45 -16.10
C HIS A 99 5.66 -4.84 -15.94
N VAL A 100 5.91 -3.66 -16.51
CA VAL A 100 7.20 -2.96 -16.38
C VAL A 100 7.48 -2.57 -14.93
N ARG A 101 6.52 -1.95 -14.25
CA ARG A 101 6.66 -1.56 -12.84
C ARG A 101 6.86 -2.77 -11.94
N TRP A 102 6.10 -3.84 -12.19
CA TRP A 102 6.24 -5.10 -11.47
C TRP A 102 7.59 -5.78 -11.71
N SER A 103 8.07 -5.87 -12.95
CA SER A 103 9.34 -6.53 -13.28
C SER A 103 10.54 -5.82 -12.65
N LEU A 104 10.56 -4.48 -12.65
CA LEU A 104 11.59 -3.69 -11.99
C LEU A 104 11.60 -3.92 -10.47
N TRP A 105 10.43 -3.93 -9.84
CA TRP A 105 10.29 -4.24 -8.42
C TRP A 105 10.71 -5.69 -8.11
N ALA A 106 10.31 -6.64 -8.95
CA ALA A 106 10.58 -8.05 -8.76
C ALA A 106 12.06 -8.39 -8.92
N PHE A 107 12.75 -7.75 -9.87
CA PHE A 107 14.19 -7.89 -10.05
C PHE A 107 14.98 -7.53 -8.79
N ARG A 108 14.58 -6.46 -8.08
CA ARG A 108 15.20 -6.04 -6.83
C ARG A 108 14.98 -7.04 -5.68
N ARG A 109 13.94 -7.86 -5.75
CA ARG A 109 13.56 -8.85 -4.71
C ARG A 109 13.94 -10.29 -5.02
N LEU A 110 14.22 -10.61 -6.29
CA LEU A 110 14.81 -11.89 -6.69
C LEU A 110 16.22 -12.08 -6.14
N GLY A 111 16.88 -11.02 -5.65
CA GLY A 111 18.25 -11.05 -5.20
C GLY A 111 18.41 -11.31 -3.70
N PRO A 112 18.96 -12.49 -3.31
CA PRO A 112 19.80 -12.62 -2.13
C PRO A 112 21.29 -12.36 -2.44
N PHE A 113 21.65 -11.75 -3.57
CA PHE A 113 23.06 -11.54 -3.94
C PHE A 113 23.73 -10.29 -3.35
N PHE A 114 23.00 -9.30 -2.82
CA PHE A 114 23.61 -8.02 -2.42
C PHE A 114 23.23 -7.39 -1.08
N ALA A 115 22.19 -7.83 -0.35
CA ALA A 115 21.94 -7.32 1.00
C ALA A 115 21.08 -8.28 1.82
N GLY A 116 21.52 -8.60 3.03
CA GLY A 116 20.97 -9.63 3.90
C GLY A 116 19.68 -9.25 4.63
N GLU A 117 18.60 -8.92 3.91
CA GLU A 117 17.31 -8.65 4.57
C GLU A 117 16.10 -9.32 3.86
N ALA A 118 15.67 -10.42 4.50
CA ALA A 118 14.40 -11.15 4.59
C ALA A 118 13.14 -10.80 3.75
N THR A 119 13.24 -10.34 2.50
CA THR A 119 12.06 -10.35 1.59
C THR A 119 12.39 -10.92 0.21
N SER A 120 12.96 -12.12 0.18
CA SER A 120 13.29 -12.81 -1.06
C SER A 120 12.03 -13.34 -1.74
N MET A 121 11.82 -12.93 -2.98
CA MET A 121 10.85 -13.54 -3.87
C MET A 121 11.44 -14.83 -4.45
N SER A 122 10.68 -15.91 -4.48
CA SER A 122 11.14 -17.14 -5.14
C SER A 122 11.15 -16.98 -6.67
N VAL A 123 12.10 -17.65 -7.33
CA VAL A 123 12.16 -17.69 -8.81
C VAL A 123 10.86 -18.23 -9.40
N GLN A 124 10.21 -19.19 -8.73
CA GLN A 124 8.95 -19.76 -9.16
C GLN A 124 7.81 -18.73 -9.13
N GLN A 125 7.71 -17.92 -8.06
CA GLN A 125 6.71 -16.83 -7.98
C GLN A 125 6.95 -15.79 -9.08
N TYR A 126 8.22 -15.45 -9.32
CA TYR A 126 8.58 -14.55 -10.41
C TYR A 126 8.10 -15.09 -11.76
N LEU A 127 8.46 -16.32 -12.10
CA LEU A 127 8.08 -16.91 -13.39
C LEU A 127 6.56 -16.99 -13.53
N ARG A 128 5.83 -17.39 -12.47
CA ARG A 128 4.36 -17.50 -12.51
C ARG A 128 3.68 -16.17 -12.81
N VAL A 129 4.11 -15.09 -12.18
CA VAL A 129 3.53 -13.76 -12.44
C VAL A 129 3.98 -13.23 -13.79
N HIS A 130 5.24 -13.48 -14.18
CA HIS A 130 5.78 -13.06 -15.47
C HIS A 130 5.05 -13.74 -16.64
N THR A 131 4.77 -15.04 -16.56
CA THR A 131 4.02 -15.78 -17.60
C THR A 131 2.59 -15.30 -17.69
N ALA A 132 1.92 -15.02 -16.57
CA ALA A 132 0.56 -14.47 -16.58
C ALA A 132 0.50 -13.13 -17.34
N PHE A 133 1.47 -12.24 -17.14
CA PHE A 133 1.58 -11.01 -17.94
C PHE A 133 1.87 -11.29 -19.41
N ALA A 134 2.79 -12.23 -19.70
CA ALA A 134 3.18 -12.56 -21.07
C ALA A 134 2.02 -13.11 -21.91
N GLU A 135 1.16 -13.95 -21.33
CA GLU A 135 -0.03 -14.49 -22.00
C GLU A 135 -0.96 -13.37 -22.48
N ILE A 136 -1.28 -12.42 -21.58
CA ILE A 136 -2.17 -11.31 -21.93
C ILE A 136 -1.53 -10.34 -22.92
N LEU A 137 -0.25 -10.02 -22.74
CA LEU A 137 0.44 -9.09 -23.64
C LEU A 137 0.67 -9.69 -25.03
N ALA A 138 0.85 -11.01 -25.13
CA ALA A 138 0.91 -11.71 -26.41
C ALA A 138 -0.44 -11.61 -27.14
N ASP A 139 -1.56 -11.80 -26.43
CA ASP A 139 -2.89 -11.62 -27.00
C ASP A 139 -3.11 -10.19 -27.49
N GLU A 140 -2.74 -9.17 -26.69
CA GLU A 140 -2.87 -7.77 -27.07
C GLU A 140 -2.07 -7.41 -28.34
N LEU A 141 -0.89 -8.00 -28.53
CA LEU A 141 -0.07 -7.79 -29.73
C LEU A 141 -0.67 -8.45 -30.98
N VAL A 142 -1.16 -9.68 -30.84
CA VAL A 142 -1.78 -10.44 -31.96
C VAL A 142 -3.09 -9.77 -32.42
N PHE A 143 -3.91 -9.26 -31.50
CA PHE A 143 -5.15 -8.57 -31.84
C PHE A 143 -4.97 -7.08 -32.16
N GLY A 144 -3.85 -6.47 -31.77
CA GLY A 144 -3.50 -5.09 -32.11
C GLY A 144 -3.03 -4.89 -33.56
N GLU A 145 -2.37 -5.90 -34.15
CA GLU A 145 -1.94 -5.87 -35.56
C GLU A 145 -3.10 -6.01 -36.57
N ALA A 146 -4.25 -6.53 -36.16
CA ALA A 146 -5.41 -6.69 -37.03
C ALA A 146 -6.16 -5.38 -37.35
N SER A 147 -5.72 -4.24 -36.81
CA SER A 147 -6.42 -2.95 -36.90
C SER A 147 -5.68 -1.85 -37.70
N TYR A 148 -4.79 -2.21 -38.62
CA TYR A 148 -4.28 -1.28 -39.64
C TYR A 148 -4.92 -1.58 -41.01
N PRO A 149 -5.84 -0.74 -41.52
CA PRO A 149 -6.26 -0.84 -42.90
C PRO A 149 -5.06 -0.47 -43.80
N LYS A 150 -4.72 -1.37 -44.73
CA LYS A 150 -3.87 -1.01 -45.87
C LYS A 150 -4.67 -0.05 -46.74
N GLU A 151 -4.21 1.20 -46.82
CA GLU A 151 -4.59 2.12 -47.90
C GLU A 151 -4.01 1.65 -49.24
#